data_AF-A0A2T1GCK3-F1
#
_entry.id   AF-A0A2T1GCK3-F1
#
_cell.length_a   1.000
_cell.length_b   1.000
_cell.length_c   1.000
_cell.angle_alpha   90.00
_cell.angle_beta   90.00
_cell.angle_gamma   90.00
#
_symmetry.space_group_name_H-M   'P 1'
#
loop_
_entity.id
_entity.type
_entity.pdbx_description
1 polymer ?
#
loop_
_entity_poly.entity_id
_entity_poly.type
_entity_poly.pdbx_seq_one_letter_code
_entity_poly.pdbx_strand_id
1 'polypeptide(L)'
;MPCRLRWLSLPGKTGLTQSDRDWVDRFRTNVNLNPPTATQPIKAPKLSQDGRAGFLIAPIDALERSAVLVEAVQELCKRTTTSPTGLSVKVSGPAGNRADLEMVFDAIEGTTFLATSGLILLLLVLIYRSPIFWLIPFVVAICTDFVAWGLIHLAVISGAIVNDQSANILLTHPGFCTWNRSKTH
;
A
#
# COMPACT_ATOMS: atom_id res chain seq x y z
N MET A 1 -10.90 3.00 8.00
CA MET A 1 -11.76 2.12 7.17
C MET A 1 -10.93 1.70 5.96
N PRO A 2 -10.63 0.41 5.76
CA PRO A 2 -9.85 -0.04 4.61
C PRO A 2 -10.60 0.28 3.32
N CYS A 3 -9.87 0.73 2.31
CA CYS A 3 -10.41 1.02 0.98
C CYS A 3 -10.73 -0.32 0.31
N ARG A 4 -11.91 -0.86 0.66
CA ARG A 4 -12.32 -2.23 0.35
C ARG A 4 -12.32 -2.45 -1.17
N LEU A 5 -11.37 -3.24 -1.66
CA LEU A 5 -11.30 -3.73 -3.04
C LEU A 5 -12.57 -4.53 -3.36
N ARG A 6 -13.56 -3.86 -3.95
CA ARG A 6 -14.81 -4.48 -4.39
C ARG A 6 -15.05 -4.11 -5.83
N TRP A 7 -14.47 -4.86 -6.77
CA TRP A 7 -14.81 -4.99 -8.21
C TRP A 7 -15.77 -3.93 -8.77
N LEU A 8 -15.30 -3.14 -9.73
CA LEU A 8 -16.09 -2.15 -10.47
C LEU A 8 -17.24 -2.84 -11.22
N SER A 9 -18.43 -2.77 -10.64
CA SER A 9 -19.71 -3.10 -11.26
C SER A 9 -20.68 -2.07 -10.70
N LEU A 10 -21.15 -1.19 -11.57
CA LEU A 10 -22.28 -0.30 -11.32
C LEU A 10 -23.52 -1.01 -11.87
N PRO A 11 -24.48 -1.41 -11.02
CA PRO A 11 -25.85 -1.62 -11.46
C PRO A 11 -26.56 -0.26 -11.47
N GLY A 12 -26.09 0.67 -12.31
CA GLY A 12 -26.85 1.87 -12.66
C GLY A 12 -27.63 1.58 -13.93
N LYS A 13 -28.94 1.37 -13.83
CA LYS A 13 -29.79 0.97 -14.98
C LYS A 13 -29.80 1.96 -16.15
N THR A 14 -29.17 3.15 -16.03
CA THR A 14 -29.27 4.28 -16.97
C THR A 14 -27.95 4.93 -17.44
N GLY A 15 -26.78 4.40 -17.07
CA GLY A 15 -25.47 4.91 -17.52
C GLY A 15 -24.99 6.22 -16.85
N LEU A 16 -23.77 6.71 -17.18
CA LEU A 16 -23.23 7.94 -16.58
C LEU A 16 -24.01 9.16 -17.06
N THR A 17 -24.50 9.97 -16.11
CA THR A 17 -25.17 11.24 -16.40
C THR A 17 -24.16 12.34 -16.73
N GLN A 18 -24.63 13.48 -17.26
CA GLN A 18 -23.76 14.65 -17.47
C GLN A 18 -23.24 15.21 -16.14
N SER A 19 -24.06 15.20 -15.10
CA SER A 19 -23.67 15.60 -13.74
C SER A 19 -22.50 14.77 -13.21
N ASP A 20 -22.51 13.46 -13.48
CA ASP A 20 -21.43 12.55 -13.09
C ASP A 20 -20.13 12.89 -13.83
N ARG A 21 -20.20 13.17 -15.13
CA ARG A 21 -19.03 13.56 -15.94
C ARG A 21 -18.42 14.88 -15.44
N ASP A 22 -19.26 15.88 -15.18
CA ASP A 22 -18.79 17.17 -14.68
C ASP A 22 -18.19 17.03 -13.26
N TRP A 23 -18.73 16.13 -12.43
CA TRP A 23 -18.14 15.82 -11.13
C TRP A 23 -16.77 15.15 -11.27
N VAL A 24 -16.61 14.18 -12.19
CA VAL A 24 -15.34 13.51 -12.46
C VAL A 24 -14.27 14.52 -12.92
N ASP A 25 -14.62 15.47 -13.76
CA ASP A 25 -13.68 16.51 -14.21
C ASP A 25 -13.32 17.51 -13.10
N ARG A 26 -14.28 17.88 -12.24
CA ARG A 26 -14.01 18.68 -11.04
C ARG A 26 -13.10 17.94 -10.05
N PHE A 27 -13.37 16.66 -9.81
CA PHE A 27 -12.55 15.80 -8.96
C PHE A 27 -11.11 15.72 -9.49
N ARG A 28 -10.95 15.43 -10.79
CA ARG A 28 -9.62 15.42 -11.45
C ARG A 28 -8.88 16.74 -11.25
N THR A 29 -9.56 17.86 -11.48
CA THR A 29 -8.97 19.19 -11.35
C THR A 29 -8.57 19.48 -9.89
N ASN A 30 -9.43 19.16 -8.93
CA ASN A 30 -9.14 19.35 -7.51
C ASN A 30 -7.94 18.52 -7.05
N VAL A 31 -7.85 17.25 -7.48
CA VAL A 31 -6.72 16.38 -7.17
C VAL A 31 -5.44 16.87 -7.85
N ASN A 32 -5.50 17.38 -9.08
CA ASN A 32 -4.32 17.92 -9.76
C ASN A 32 -3.84 19.26 -9.17
N LEU A 33 -4.73 20.05 -8.57
CA LEU A 33 -4.37 21.30 -7.86
C LEU A 33 -3.65 21.01 -6.54
N ASN A 34 -4.08 19.97 -5.82
CA ASN A 34 -3.49 19.53 -4.57
C ASN A 34 -3.17 18.03 -4.65
N PRO A 35 -2.10 17.64 -5.37
CA PRO A 35 -1.77 16.25 -5.58
C PRO A 35 -1.38 15.57 -4.26
N PRO A 36 -1.87 14.35 -3.97
CA PRO A 36 -1.35 13.53 -2.90
C PRO A 36 0.16 13.27 -3.07
N THR A 37 0.84 12.95 -1.97
CA THR A 37 2.28 12.72 -1.96
C THR A 37 2.71 11.72 -3.05
N ALA A 38 3.75 12.09 -3.82
CA ALA A 38 4.33 11.26 -4.87
C ALA A 38 3.33 10.78 -5.95
N THR A 39 2.36 11.63 -6.32
CA THR A 39 1.43 11.39 -7.42
C THR A 39 1.69 12.31 -8.60
N GLN A 40 1.48 11.80 -9.82
CA GLN A 40 1.52 12.59 -11.05
C GLN A 40 0.12 13.10 -11.42
N PRO A 41 0.03 14.12 -12.29
CA PRO A 41 -1.26 14.62 -12.75
C PRO A 41 -2.14 13.53 -13.37
N ILE A 42 -3.37 13.45 -12.87
CA ILE A 42 -4.39 12.53 -13.37
C ILE A 42 -4.81 12.97 -14.77
N LYS A 43 -4.75 12.03 -15.72
CA LYS A 43 -5.14 12.25 -17.12
C LYS A 43 -6.66 12.28 -17.29
N ALA A 44 -7.12 12.68 -18.48
CA ALA A 44 -8.55 12.71 -18.80
C ALA A 44 -9.20 11.32 -18.61
N PRO A 45 -10.46 11.26 -18.13
CA PRO A 45 -11.16 10.01 -17.92
C PRO A 45 -11.34 9.26 -19.24
N LYS A 46 -11.13 7.94 -19.22
CA LYS A 46 -11.49 7.07 -20.33
C LYS A 46 -12.86 6.47 -20.05
N LEU A 47 -13.81 6.78 -20.92
CA LEU A 47 -15.17 6.26 -20.84
C LEU A 47 -15.27 4.89 -21.51
N SER A 48 -16.15 4.05 -20.97
CA SER A 48 -16.54 2.78 -21.57
C SER A 48 -17.38 3.01 -22.84
N GLN A 49 -17.35 2.03 -23.75
CA GLN A 49 -18.11 2.09 -25.01
C GLN A 49 -19.63 2.18 -24.78
N ASP A 50 -20.11 1.61 -23.68
CA ASP A 50 -21.52 1.65 -23.27
C ASP A 50 -21.91 2.93 -22.52
N GLY A 51 -20.94 3.82 -22.23
CA GLY A 51 -21.17 5.06 -21.48
C GLY A 51 -21.62 4.84 -20.04
N ARG A 52 -21.54 3.60 -19.51
CA ARG A 52 -22.02 3.27 -18.15
C ARG A 52 -20.91 3.28 -17.10
N ALA A 53 -19.66 3.31 -17.54
CA ALA A 53 -18.50 3.36 -16.68
C ALA A 53 -17.44 4.29 -17.27
N GLY A 54 -16.59 4.81 -16.40
CA GLY A 54 -15.37 5.50 -16.77
C GLY A 54 -14.27 5.14 -15.77
N PHE A 55 -13.02 5.25 -16.18
CA PHE A 55 -11.89 5.11 -15.29
C PHE A 55 -10.90 6.25 -15.46
N LEU A 56 -10.27 6.62 -14.35
CA LEU A 56 -9.18 7.58 -14.26
C LEU A 56 -7.89 6.84 -13.93
N ILE A 57 -6.77 7.31 -14.47
CA ILE A 57 -5.44 6.79 -14.13
C ILE A 57 -4.73 7.84 -13.30
N ALA A 58 -4.43 7.51 -12.05
CA ALA A 58 -3.60 8.30 -11.14
C ALA A 58 -2.23 7.61 -11.01
N PRO A 59 -1.17 8.11 -11.66
CA PRO A 59 0.17 7.54 -11.53
C PRO A 59 0.76 7.89 -10.16
N ILE A 60 1.42 6.92 -9.53
CA ILE A 60 2.06 7.06 -8.21
C ILE A 60 3.52 6.63 -8.35
N ASP A 61 4.44 7.54 -8.01
CA ASP A 61 5.89 7.34 -8.15
C ASP A 61 6.52 6.66 -6.91
N ALA A 62 5.80 6.58 -5.79
CA ALA A 62 6.29 6.02 -4.52
C ALA A 62 5.84 4.58 -4.26
N LEU A 63 5.83 3.72 -5.29
CA LEU A 63 5.47 2.30 -5.10
C LEU A 63 6.35 1.60 -4.06
N GLU A 64 7.62 1.95 -3.95
CA GLU A 64 8.57 1.31 -3.04
C GLU A 64 8.50 1.80 -1.58
N ARG A 65 7.76 2.88 -1.30
CA ARG A 65 7.66 3.44 0.06
C ARG A 65 6.26 3.16 0.59
N SER A 66 6.11 2.05 1.31
CA SER A 66 4.78 1.53 1.73
C SER A 66 3.96 2.57 2.48
N ALA A 67 4.55 3.29 3.44
CA ALA A 67 3.87 4.36 4.18
C ALA A 67 3.33 5.48 3.26
N VAL A 68 4.15 5.96 2.32
CA VAL A 68 3.77 7.03 1.37
C VAL A 68 2.71 6.53 0.40
N LEU A 69 2.82 5.28 -0.04
CA LEU A 69 1.84 4.64 -0.92
C LEU A 69 0.47 4.51 -0.24
N VAL A 70 0.45 4.01 0.99
CA VAL A 70 -0.78 3.87 1.78
C VAL A 70 -1.42 5.24 2.01
N GLU A 71 -0.64 6.25 2.39
CA GLU A 71 -1.14 7.61 2.59
C GLU A 71 -1.77 8.18 1.31
N ALA A 72 -1.07 8.09 0.17
CA ALA A 72 -1.57 8.58 -1.11
C ALA A 72 -2.87 7.89 -1.54
N VAL A 73 -2.95 6.55 -1.39
CA VAL A 73 -4.14 5.78 -1.72
C VAL A 73 -5.30 6.12 -0.77
N GLN A 74 -5.04 6.23 0.54
CA GLN A 74 -6.05 6.60 1.52
C GLN A 74 -6.61 8.01 1.27
N GLU A 75 -5.76 8.97 0.92
CA GLU A 75 -6.16 10.34 0.61
C GLU A 75 -7.08 10.38 -0.63
N LEU A 76 -6.72 9.63 -1.69
CA LEU A 76 -7.58 9.48 -2.87
C LEU A 76 -8.92 8.82 -2.51
N CYS A 77 -8.92 7.78 -1.68
CA CYS A 77 -10.14 7.13 -1.21
C CYS A 77 -11.02 8.08 -0.37
N LYS A 78 -10.43 8.91 0.50
CA LYS A 78 -11.17 9.89 1.32
C LYS A 78 -11.87 10.93 0.45
N ARG A 79 -11.17 11.52 -0.52
CA ARG A 79 -11.74 12.53 -1.46
C ARG A 79 -12.85 11.97 -2.35
N THR A 80 -12.89 10.66 -2.48
CA THR A 80 -13.89 9.94 -3.28
C THR A 80 -15.22 9.79 -2.53
N THR A 81 -15.23 9.90 -1.19
CA THR A 81 -16.45 9.74 -0.38
C THR A 81 -17.48 10.86 -0.59
N THR A 82 -17.08 12.00 -1.14
CA THR A 82 -17.95 13.13 -1.51
C THR A 82 -18.59 12.98 -2.90
N SER A 83 -18.76 11.75 -3.40
CA SER A 83 -19.39 11.50 -4.70
C SER A 83 -20.92 11.74 -4.67
N PRO A 84 -21.54 12.15 -5.78
CA PRO A 84 -22.99 12.34 -5.87
C PRO A 84 -23.75 11.03 -5.59
N THR A 85 -24.96 11.14 -5.05
CA THR A 85 -25.86 9.99 -4.81
C THR A 85 -26.12 9.24 -6.11
N GLY A 86 -25.76 7.95 -6.14
CA GLY A 86 -25.87 7.10 -7.33
C GLY A 86 -24.56 6.87 -8.07
N LEU A 87 -23.53 7.69 -7.82
CA LEU A 87 -22.18 7.50 -8.37
C LEU A 87 -21.30 6.74 -7.36
N SER A 88 -21.06 5.46 -7.63
CA SER A 88 -20.08 4.67 -6.88
C SER A 88 -18.72 4.75 -7.56
N VAL A 89 -17.75 5.32 -6.84
CA VAL A 89 -16.37 5.40 -7.29
C VAL A 89 -15.54 4.40 -6.48
N LYS A 90 -14.64 3.70 -7.17
CA LYS A 90 -13.83 2.64 -6.58
C LYS A 90 -12.38 2.84 -6.96
N VAL A 91 -11.50 2.77 -5.96
CA VAL A 91 -10.05 2.88 -6.14
C VAL A 91 -9.49 1.47 -6.27
N SER A 92 -8.69 1.23 -7.32
CA SER A 92 -8.06 -0.07 -7.59
C SER A 92 -6.78 0.12 -8.41
N GLY A 93 -6.05 -0.97 -8.61
CA GLY A 93 -4.78 -1.02 -9.33
C GLY A 93 -3.65 -1.60 -8.48
N PRO A 94 -2.44 -1.73 -9.03
CA PRO A 94 -1.28 -2.28 -8.32
C PRO A 94 -0.98 -1.56 -7.00
N ALA A 95 -1.09 -0.22 -7.01
CA ALA A 95 -0.92 0.61 -5.83
C ALA A 95 -2.00 0.35 -4.76
N GLY A 96 -3.27 0.26 -5.17
CA GLY A 96 -4.38 -0.02 -4.25
C GLY A 96 -4.29 -1.40 -3.61
N ASN A 97 -3.87 -2.41 -4.38
CA ASN A 97 -3.66 -3.76 -3.85
C ASN A 97 -2.50 -3.81 -2.84
N ARG A 98 -1.37 -3.17 -3.15
CA ARG A 98 -0.23 -3.08 -2.23
C ARG A 98 -0.61 -2.33 -0.96
N ALA A 99 -1.32 -1.20 -1.07
CA ALA A 99 -1.75 -0.42 0.08
C ALA A 99 -2.74 -1.21 0.97
N ASP A 100 -3.67 -1.97 0.39
CA ASP A 100 -4.62 -2.78 1.16
C ASP A 100 -3.91 -3.93 1.90
N LEU A 101 -2.95 -4.59 1.24
CA LEU A 101 -2.10 -5.59 1.90
C LEU A 101 -1.30 -4.99 3.06
N GLU A 102 -0.63 -3.85 2.83
CA GLU A 102 0.14 -3.16 3.87
C GLU A 102 -0.74 -2.81 5.07
N MET A 103 -1.94 -2.23 4.82
CA MET A 103 -2.88 -1.88 5.88
C MET A 103 -3.36 -3.09 6.69
N VAL A 104 -3.53 -4.24 6.04
CA VAL A 104 -3.94 -5.48 6.72
C VAL A 104 -2.78 -6.05 7.53
N PHE A 105 -1.56 -6.06 6.99
CA PHE A 105 -0.37 -6.52 7.71
C PHE A 105 -0.09 -5.65 8.94
N ASP A 106 -0.10 -4.33 8.78
CA ASP A 106 0.10 -3.36 9.87
C ASP A 106 -0.94 -3.55 10.98
N ALA A 107 -2.21 -3.77 10.62
CA ALA A 107 -3.27 -4.03 11.60
C ALA A 107 -3.09 -5.34 12.38
N ILE A 108 -2.50 -6.37 11.77
CA ILE A 108 -2.31 -7.68 12.39
C ILE A 108 -1.03 -7.70 13.23
N GLU A 109 0.04 -7.08 12.75
CA GLU A 109 1.37 -7.13 13.37
C GLU A 109 1.34 -6.71 14.84
N GLY A 110 0.74 -5.57 15.16
CA GLY A 110 0.63 -5.11 16.55
C GLY A 110 -0.15 -6.07 17.44
N THR A 111 -1.23 -6.66 16.91
CA THR A 111 -2.05 -7.63 17.65
C THR A 111 -1.29 -8.92 17.91
N THR A 112 -0.59 -9.44 16.89
CA THR A 112 0.22 -10.66 17.00
C THR A 112 1.39 -10.45 17.95
N PHE A 113 2.08 -9.31 17.87
CA PHE A 113 3.15 -8.97 18.79
C PHE A 113 2.67 -8.96 20.25
N LEU A 114 1.54 -8.30 20.54
CA LEU A 114 0.97 -8.26 21.88
C LEU A 114 0.46 -9.63 22.35
N ALA A 115 -0.15 -10.42 21.47
CA ALA A 115 -0.64 -11.75 21.80
C ALA A 115 0.52 -12.70 22.15
N THR A 116 1.57 -12.73 21.33
CA THR A 116 2.74 -13.59 21.55
C THR A 116 3.56 -13.13 22.76
N SER A 117 3.81 -11.83 22.90
CA SER A 117 4.53 -11.30 24.06
C SER A 117 3.76 -11.53 25.36
N GLY A 118 2.44 -11.32 25.37
CA GLY A 118 1.59 -11.62 26.53
C GLY A 118 1.57 -13.11 26.89
N LEU A 119 1.52 -13.98 25.88
CA LEU A 119 1.62 -15.43 26.09
C LEU A 119 2.98 -15.83 26.69
N ILE A 120 4.08 -15.32 26.14
CA ILE A 120 5.43 -15.58 26.65
C ILE A 120 5.56 -15.07 28.08
N LEU A 121 5.09 -13.85 28.38
CA LEU A 121 5.07 -13.27 29.72
C LEU A 121 4.27 -14.14 30.70
N LEU A 122 3.10 -14.63 30.31
CA LEU A 122 2.27 -15.52 31.12
C LEU A 122 2.99 -16.85 31.42
N LEU A 123 3.56 -17.49 30.40
CA LEU A 123 4.28 -18.75 30.54
C LEU A 123 5.52 -18.59 31.42
N LEU A 124 6.22 -17.48 31.25
CA LEU A 124 7.38 -17.11 32.05
C LEU A 124 7.04 -16.99 33.53
N VAL A 125 5.96 -16.29 33.89
CA VAL A 125 5.49 -16.17 35.28
C VAL A 125 5.03 -17.53 35.83
N LEU A 126 4.37 -18.35 35.00
CA LEU A 126 3.84 -19.63 35.42
C LEU A 126 4.93 -20.68 35.68
N ILE A 127 5.92 -20.77 34.79
CA ILE A 127 7.02 -21.75 34.86
C ILE A 127 8.08 -21.30 35.87
N TYR A 128 8.38 -19.99 35.91
CA TYR A 128 9.42 -19.43 36.79
C TYR A 128 8.79 -18.71 37.97
N ARG A 129 8.81 -19.37 39.14
CA ARG A 129 8.35 -18.81 40.42
C ARG A 129 9.17 -17.62 40.94
N SER A 130 10.33 -17.31 40.34
CA SER A 130 11.21 -16.22 40.74
C SER A 130 11.25 -15.12 39.67
N PRO A 131 10.92 -13.87 40.02
CA PRO A 131 10.70 -12.81 39.04
C PRO A 131 11.94 -12.36 38.26
N ILE A 132 13.13 -12.68 38.77
CA ILE A 132 14.41 -12.33 38.14
C ILE A 132 14.66 -13.19 36.89
N PHE A 133 14.26 -14.45 36.91
CA PHE A 133 14.58 -15.39 35.83
C PHE A 133 13.79 -15.14 34.55
N TRP A 134 12.56 -14.63 34.65
CA TRP A 134 11.80 -14.28 33.45
C TRP A 134 12.09 -12.91 32.87
N LEU A 135 12.67 -12.02 33.67
CA LEU A 135 13.02 -10.68 33.24
C LEU A 135 14.22 -10.70 32.27
N ILE A 136 15.14 -11.65 32.46
CA ILE A 136 16.32 -11.84 31.60
C ILE A 136 15.93 -12.08 30.12
N PRO A 137 15.16 -13.12 29.74
CA PRO A 137 14.84 -13.37 28.34
C PRO A 137 14.01 -12.25 27.71
N PHE A 138 13.14 -11.59 28.48
CA PHE A 138 12.33 -10.48 27.98
C PHE A 138 13.18 -9.24 27.68
N VAL A 139 14.10 -8.87 28.58
CA VAL A 139 15.03 -7.76 28.34
C VAL A 139 15.96 -8.05 27.17
N VAL A 140 16.47 -9.29 27.05
CA VAL A 140 17.31 -9.69 25.91
C VAL A 140 16.57 -9.54 24.58
N ALA A 141 15.29 -9.93 24.51
CA ALA A 141 14.47 -9.77 23.31
C ALA A 141 14.32 -8.29 22.92
N ILE A 142 14.01 -7.42 23.89
CA ILE A 142 13.88 -5.98 23.67
C ILE A 142 15.21 -5.36 23.23
N CYS A 143 16.31 -5.68 23.91
CA CYS A 143 17.63 -5.18 23.53
C CYS A 143 18.03 -5.63 22.12
N THR A 144 17.71 -6.86 21.75
CA THR A 144 17.97 -7.39 20.40
C THR A 144 17.20 -6.60 19.35
N ASP A 145 15.93 -6.28 19.61
CA ASP A 145 15.11 -5.47 18.70
C ASP A 145 15.72 -4.07 18.51
N PHE A 146 16.07 -3.37 19.59
CA PHE A 146 16.74 -2.06 19.49
C PHE A 146 18.06 -2.11 18.73
N VAL A 147 18.86 -3.15 18.94
CA VAL A 147 20.11 -3.34 18.19
C VAL A 147 19.82 -3.60 16.71
N ALA A 148 18.81 -4.41 16.39
CA ALA A 148 18.39 -4.67 15.01
C ALA A 148 17.96 -3.38 14.31
N TRP A 149 17.09 -2.58 14.92
CA TRP A 149 16.69 -1.27 14.39
C TRP A 149 17.88 -0.33 14.17
N GLY A 150 18.82 -0.29 15.12
CA GLY A 150 20.06 0.49 14.98
C GLY A 150 20.91 0.03 13.79
N LEU A 151 21.08 -1.27 13.62
CA LEU A 151 21.81 -1.85 12.49
C LEU A 151 21.12 -1.60 11.15
N ILE A 152 19.79 -1.69 11.09
CA ILE A 152 19.00 -1.37 9.89
C ILE A 152 19.18 0.09 9.52
N HIS A 153 19.07 1.01 10.47
CA HIS A 153 19.29 2.44 10.22
C HIS A 153 20.70 2.73 9.71
N LEU A 154 21.72 2.09 10.30
CA LEU A 154 23.10 2.22 9.84
C LEU A 154 23.27 1.65 8.42
N ALA A 155 22.65 0.52 8.12
CA ALA A 155 22.66 -0.08 6.78
C ALA A 155 22.04 0.88 5.74
N VAL A 156 20.88 1.47 6.04
CA VAL A 156 20.21 2.45 5.18
C VAL A 156 21.09 3.68 4.94
N ILE A 157 21.74 4.21 5.99
CA ILE A 157 22.64 5.37 5.88
C ILE A 157 23.91 5.02 5.08
N SER A 158 24.41 3.79 5.19
CA SER A 158 25.58 3.31 4.42
C SER A 158 25.29 3.09 2.93
N GLY A 159 24.06 3.30 2.50
CA GLY A 159 23.64 3.07 1.11
C GLY A 159 23.44 1.58 0.78
N ALA A 160 23.41 0.71 1.78
CA ALA A 160 23.04 -0.69 1.58
C ALA A 160 21.56 -0.74 1.17
N ILE A 161 21.31 -1.26 -0.02
CA ILE A 161 19.97 -1.40 -0.57
C ILE A 161 19.28 -2.53 0.19
N VAL A 162 18.45 -2.20 1.18
CA VAL A 162 17.49 -3.14 1.76
C VAL A 162 16.40 -3.32 0.71
N ASN A 163 16.59 -4.31 -0.15
CA ASN A 163 15.75 -4.53 -1.32
C ASN A 163 14.65 -5.55 -1.01
N ASP A 164 13.41 -5.11 -0.83
CA ASP A 164 12.23 -5.98 -0.89
C ASP A 164 11.95 -6.50 -2.33
N GLN A 165 12.67 -6.01 -3.33
CA GLN A 165 12.64 -6.43 -4.73
C GLN A 165 13.94 -7.11 -5.22
N SER A 166 14.74 -7.78 -4.37
CA SER A 166 15.91 -8.50 -4.92
C SER A 166 15.52 -9.64 -5.88
N ALA A 167 14.25 -10.08 -5.83
CA ALA A 167 13.70 -11.06 -6.75
C ALA A 167 13.06 -10.47 -8.03
N ASN A 168 12.52 -9.25 -8.04
CA ASN A 168 11.92 -8.69 -9.26
C ASN A 168 12.97 -8.07 -10.19
N ILE A 169 14.12 -7.66 -9.65
CA ILE A 169 15.26 -7.17 -10.43
C ILE A 169 15.96 -8.30 -11.24
N LEU A 170 15.84 -9.56 -10.81
CA LEU A 170 16.26 -10.73 -11.60
C LEU A 170 15.29 -11.04 -12.77
N LEU A 171 14.06 -10.52 -12.74
CA LEU A 171 13.07 -10.65 -13.81
C LEU A 171 12.97 -9.41 -14.72
N THR A 172 13.58 -8.28 -14.36
CA THR A 172 13.43 -7.00 -15.09
C THR A 172 14.73 -6.39 -15.63
N HIS A 173 15.90 -7.02 -15.48
CA HIS A 173 17.12 -6.56 -16.15
C HIS A 173 17.00 -6.72 -17.68
N PRO A 174 17.14 -5.65 -18.50
CA PRO A 174 17.06 -5.72 -19.97
C PRO A 174 18.19 -6.55 -20.64
N GLY A 175 19.11 -7.14 -19.87
CA GLY A 175 20.11 -8.09 -20.34
C GLY A 175 19.51 -9.41 -20.85
N PHE A 176 18.33 -9.84 -20.37
CA PHE A 176 17.78 -11.14 -20.78
C PHE A 176 17.07 -11.09 -22.15
N CYS A 177 16.43 -9.98 -22.48
CA CYS A 177 15.90 -9.74 -23.84
C CYS A 177 16.98 -9.35 -24.85
N THR A 178 18.09 -8.73 -24.42
CA THR A 178 19.22 -8.38 -25.31
C THR A 178 20.22 -9.52 -25.48
N TRP A 179 20.39 -10.41 -24.49
CA TRP A 179 21.15 -11.66 -24.62
C TRP A 179 20.48 -12.61 -25.63
N ASN A 180 19.15 -12.76 -25.57
CA ASN A 180 18.40 -13.60 -26.51
C ASN A 180 18.42 -13.08 -27.97
N ARG A 181 18.72 -11.80 -28.19
CA ARG A 181 18.86 -11.23 -29.54
C ARG A 181 20.29 -11.35 -30.10
N SER A 182 21.27 -11.67 -29.27
CA SER A 182 22.70 -11.69 -29.66
C SER A 182 23.27 -13.05 -30.06
N LYS A 183 22.48 -14.13 -29.97
CA LYS A 183 22.88 -15.50 -30.41
C LYS A 183 22.29 -15.95 -31.74
N THR A 184 21.41 -15.16 -32.34
CA THR A 184 20.88 -15.40 -33.68
C THR A 184 21.42 -14.31 -34.60
N HIS A 185 22.73 -14.35 -34.85
CA HIS A 185 23.42 -13.93 -36.08
C HIS A 185 24.91 -14.22 -35.92
#